data_AF-A0A396BSJ5-F1
#
_entry.id   AF-A0A396BSJ5-F1
#
_cell.length_a   1.000
_cell.length_b   1.000
_cell.length_c   1.000
_cell.angle_alpha   90.00
_cell.angle_beta   90.00
_cell.angle_gamma   90.00
#
_symmetry.space_group_name_H-M   'P 1'
#
loop_
_entity.id
_entity.type
_entity.pdbx_description
1 polymer ?
#
loop_
_entity_poly.entity_id
_entity_poly.type
_entity_poly.pdbx_seq_one_letter_code
_entity_poly.pdbx_strand_id
1 'polypeptide(L)'
;MKMEKISDVLQGMDINTEEAIVTLSDRIWEIGNIDEIRQQVSDVAFTFHVVANVIGNCKCDGWMSIVEDHADLLPYISCAMYEIGLNKVGEATQNIGKIFPVDISVLSSKEFCKVVNFMKGLQTDLEALNKYSESEQEKMSEQYFDTIQKLDDIVAELWYYGCPDNEGWGVVSRYLEKHLQDNFWK
;
A
#
# COMPACT_ATOMS: atom_id res chain seq x y z
N MET A 1 -2.06 -29.55 2.79
CA MET A 1 -0.96 -28.61 3.06
C MET A 1 -0.59 -28.70 4.52
N LYS A 2 0.69 -28.56 4.88
CA LYS A 2 1.05 -28.30 6.27
C LYS A 2 0.39 -26.98 6.67
N MET A 3 -0.30 -26.96 7.80
CA MET A 3 -0.82 -25.73 8.39
C MET A 3 0.38 -24.99 9.01
N GLU A 4 1.11 -24.25 8.19
CA GLU A 4 2.16 -23.34 8.65
C GLU A 4 1.50 -22.12 9.31
N LYS A 5 1.91 -21.81 10.53
CA LYS A 5 1.47 -20.62 11.28
C LYS A 5 2.41 -19.46 11.02
N ILE A 6 1.94 -18.23 11.25
CA ILE A 6 2.80 -17.04 11.19
C ILE A 6 3.99 -17.18 12.16
N SER A 7 3.78 -17.78 13.34
CA SER A 7 4.86 -18.07 14.29
C SER A 7 5.90 -19.07 13.78
N ASP A 8 5.53 -19.96 12.85
CA ASP A 8 6.47 -20.92 12.27
C ASP A 8 7.42 -20.21 11.29
N VAL A 9 6.92 -19.22 10.55
CA VAL A 9 7.73 -18.37 9.66
C VAL A 9 8.70 -17.50 10.45
N LEU A 10 8.26 -16.97 11.58
CA LEU A 10 9.01 -16.05 12.44
C LEU A 10 9.81 -16.77 13.55
N GLN A 11 10.11 -18.05 13.38
CA GLN A 11 10.61 -18.89 14.47
C GLN A 11 11.88 -18.32 15.14
N GLY A 12 11.75 -17.96 16.43
CA GLY A 12 12.86 -17.46 17.24
C GLY A 12 13.15 -15.96 17.07
N MET A 13 12.34 -15.24 16.30
CA MET A 13 12.48 -13.79 16.10
C MET A 13 11.69 -13.00 17.15
N ASP A 14 12.18 -11.81 17.48
CA ASP A 14 11.40 -10.81 18.22
C ASP A 14 10.52 -10.03 17.25
N ILE A 15 9.20 -10.22 17.36
CA ILE A 15 8.20 -9.59 16.48
C ILE A 15 8.13 -8.06 16.59
N ASN A 16 8.79 -7.47 17.60
CA ASN A 16 8.88 -6.02 17.77
C ASN A 16 10.04 -5.40 16.95
N THR A 17 10.77 -6.22 16.20
CA THR A 17 11.89 -5.77 15.36
C THR A 17 11.47 -5.65 13.90
N GLU A 18 12.10 -4.71 13.21
CA GLU A 18 11.98 -4.57 11.76
C GLU A 18 12.45 -5.83 11.03
N GLU A 19 13.43 -6.56 11.58
CA GLU A 19 13.91 -7.84 11.03
C GLU A 19 12.80 -8.88 10.92
N ALA A 20 11.95 -9.03 11.94
CA ALA A 20 10.81 -9.95 11.89
C ALA A 20 9.79 -9.53 10.82
N ILE A 21 9.51 -8.22 10.72
CA ILE A 21 8.58 -7.67 9.73
C ILE A 21 9.11 -7.92 8.31
N VAL A 22 10.38 -7.60 8.06
CA VAL A 22 11.04 -7.83 6.76
C VAL A 22 11.04 -9.31 6.41
N THR A 23 11.37 -10.19 7.36
CA THR A 23 11.41 -11.64 7.12
C THR A 23 10.04 -12.18 6.68
N LEU A 24 8.96 -11.78 7.36
CA LEU A 24 7.62 -12.21 6.96
C LEU A 24 7.20 -11.58 5.62
N SER A 25 7.57 -10.32 5.38
CA SER A 25 7.30 -9.63 4.12
C SER A 25 7.99 -10.30 2.94
N ASP A 26 9.28 -10.60 3.05
CA ASP A 26 10.08 -11.30 2.04
C ASP A 26 9.48 -12.67 1.73
N ARG A 27 9.09 -13.40 2.77
CA ARG A 27 8.45 -14.71 2.60
C ARG A 27 7.14 -14.64 1.80
N ILE A 28 6.39 -13.56 1.96
CA ILE A 28 5.16 -13.33 1.19
C ILE A 28 5.51 -12.89 -0.24
N TRP A 29 6.50 -12.02 -0.42
CA TRP A 29 6.98 -11.56 -1.73
C TRP A 29 7.50 -12.70 -2.62
N GLU A 30 8.10 -13.75 -2.04
CA GLU A 30 8.54 -14.95 -2.77
C GLU A 30 7.41 -15.68 -3.51
N ILE A 31 6.15 -15.44 -3.15
CA ILE A 31 4.98 -16.11 -3.72
C ILE A 31 4.69 -15.62 -5.14
N GLY A 32 4.89 -14.32 -5.41
CA GLY A 32 4.62 -13.72 -6.71
C GLY A 32 3.94 -12.35 -6.60
N ASN A 33 3.10 -12.04 -7.59
CA ASN A 33 2.37 -10.77 -7.64
C ASN A 33 1.23 -10.71 -6.61
N ILE A 34 0.63 -9.53 -6.44
CA ILE A 34 -0.40 -9.29 -5.41
C ILE A 34 -1.61 -10.25 -5.52
N ASP A 35 -2.01 -10.63 -6.74
CA ASP A 35 -3.13 -11.56 -6.96
C ASP A 35 -2.75 -12.99 -6.57
N GLU A 36 -1.53 -13.43 -6.92
CA GLU A 36 -0.98 -14.72 -6.52
C GLU A 36 -0.81 -14.82 -5.00
N ILE A 37 -0.33 -13.76 -4.37
CA ILE A 37 -0.22 -13.64 -2.91
C ILE A 37 -1.61 -13.77 -2.28
N ARG A 38 -2.57 -12.94 -2.71
CA ARG A 38 -3.93 -12.91 -2.14
C ARG A 38 -4.67 -14.24 -2.26
N GLN A 39 -4.37 -15.03 -3.29
CA GLN A 39 -4.97 -16.35 -3.50
C GLN A 39 -4.37 -17.43 -2.58
N GLN A 40 -3.14 -17.24 -2.09
CA GLN A 40 -2.39 -18.28 -1.39
C GLN A 40 -2.24 -18.04 0.11
N VAL A 41 -2.01 -16.79 0.55
CA VAL A 41 -1.82 -16.47 1.98
C VAL A 41 -3.14 -16.15 2.66
N SER A 42 -3.25 -16.42 3.96
CA SER A 42 -4.43 -16.08 4.74
C SER A 42 -4.75 -14.58 4.66
N ASP A 43 -6.01 -14.20 4.90
CA ASP A 43 -6.40 -12.78 4.89
C ASP A 43 -5.60 -11.96 5.93
N VAL A 44 -5.19 -12.61 7.03
CA VAL A 44 -4.33 -12.03 8.06
C VAL A 44 -2.94 -11.70 7.52
N ALA A 45 -2.30 -12.67 6.84
CA ALA A 45 -0.99 -12.48 6.23
C ALA A 45 -1.04 -11.48 5.05
N PHE A 46 -2.15 -11.46 4.31
CA PHE A 46 -2.38 -10.49 3.25
C PHE A 46 -2.50 -9.05 3.79
N THR A 47 -3.30 -8.85 4.85
CA THR A 47 -3.40 -7.54 5.54
C THR A 47 -2.04 -7.08 6.04
N PHE A 48 -1.27 -7.99 6.68
CA PHE A 48 0.10 -7.69 7.09
C PHE A 48 0.96 -7.23 5.91
N HIS A 49 0.94 -7.96 4.79
CA HIS A 49 1.72 -7.63 3.60
C HIS A 49 1.39 -6.24 3.06
N VAL A 50 0.10 -5.91 2.92
CA VAL A 50 -0.33 -4.59 2.44
C VAL A 50 0.17 -3.48 3.38
N VAL A 51 -0.03 -3.63 4.69
CA VAL A 51 0.36 -2.64 5.69
C VAL A 51 1.89 -2.45 5.71
N ALA A 52 2.65 -3.54 5.74
CA ALA A 52 4.09 -3.48 5.84
C ALA A 52 4.71 -2.79 4.63
N ASN A 53 4.21 -3.07 3.42
CA ASN A 53 4.68 -2.43 2.20
C ASN A 53 4.24 -0.97 2.11
N VAL A 54 3.03 -0.60 2.56
CA VAL A 54 2.61 0.81 2.58
C VAL A 54 3.44 1.62 3.56
N ILE A 55 3.63 1.15 4.80
CA ILE A 55 4.44 1.86 5.79
C ILE A 55 5.90 1.96 5.31
N GLY A 56 6.48 0.85 4.87
CA GLY A 56 7.86 0.80 4.40
C GLY A 56 8.14 1.76 3.25
N ASN A 57 7.34 1.68 2.17
CA ASN A 57 7.53 2.55 1.00
C ASN A 57 7.24 4.03 1.32
N CYS A 58 6.22 4.31 2.14
CA CYS A 58 5.92 5.68 2.53
C CYS A 58 7.08 6.31 3.32
N LYS A 59 7.75 5.55 4.18
CA LYS A 59 8.90 6.04 4.95
C LYS A 59 10.11 6.38 4.08
N CYS A 60 10.25 5.70 2.94
CA CYS A 60 11.34 5.95 1.99
C CYS A 60 11.04 7.17 1.11
N ASP A 61 9.91 7.14 0.40
CA ASP A 61 9.66 8.03 -0.74
C ASP A 61 8.27 8.71 -0.70
N GLY A 62 7.55 8.59 0.40
CA GLY A 62 6.22 9.19 0.60
C GLY A 62 5.10 8.48 -0.16
N TRP A 63 3.88 9.03 -0.08
CA TRP A 63 2.70 8.45 -0.74
C TRP A 63 2.77 8.46 -2.27
N MET A 64 3.54 9.36 -2.85
CA MET A 64 3.71 9.42 -4.30
C MET A 64 4.30 8.12 -4.86
N SER A 65 5.32 7.55 -4.22
CA SER A 65 5.91 6.28 -4.67
C SER A 65 4.90 5.12 -4.56
N ILE A 66 4.06 5.10 -3.52
CA ILE A 66 3.02 4.07 -3.41
C ILE A 66 2.04 4.17 -4.57
N VAL A 67 1.59 5.38 -4.90
CA VAL A 67 0.63 5.61 -5.97
C VAL A 67 1.22 5.27 -7.34
N GLU A 68 2.53 5.50 -7.55
CA GLU A 68 3.16 5.38 -8.87
C GLU A 68 3.82 4.02 -9.12
N ASP A 69 4.44 3.45 -8.09
CA ASP A 69 5.26 2.23 -8.21
C ASP A 69 4.54 0.99 -7.64
N HIS A 70 3.56 1.20 -6.75
CA HIS A 70 2.81 0.16 -6.04
C HIS A 70 1.29 0.31 -6.20
N ALA A 71 0.87 0.68 -7.41
CA ALA A 71 -0.54 0.91 -7.73
C ALA A 71 -1.43 -0.33 -7.50
N ASP A 72 -0.83 -1.52 -7.52
CA ASP A 72 -1.47 -2.81 -7.25
C ASP A 72 -1.89 -2.97 -5.78
N LEU A 73 -1.28 -2.22 -4.85
CA LEU A 73 -1.67 -2.18 -3.44
C LEU A 73 -2.91 -1.32 -3.19
N LEU A 74 -3.12 -0.27 -4.00
CA LEU A 74 -4.16 0.76 -3.80
C LEU A 74 -5.56 0.21 -3.49
N PRO A 75 -6.06 -0.85 -4.15
CA PRO A 75 -7.38 -1.41 -3.86
C PRO A 75 -7.53 -1.97 -2.43
N TYR A 76 -6.41 -2.28 -1.78
CA TYR A 76 -6.38 -3.01 -0.52
C TYR A 76 -6.06 -2.13 0.69
N ILE A 77 -5.41 -0.98 0.47
CA ILE A 77 -4.88 -0.10 1.53
C ILE A 77 -5.97 0.27 2.55
N SER A 78 -7.11 0.78 2.08
CA SER A 78 -8.16 1.28 2.97
C SER A 78 -8.64 0.19 3.95
N CYS A 79 -8.92 -1.01 3.44
CA CYS A 79 -9.37 -2.14 4.24
C CYS A 79 -8.30 -2.58 5.25
N ALA A 80 -7.05 -2.75 4.78
CA ALA A 80 -5.95 -3.20 5.62
C ALA A 80 -5.63 -2.19 6.75
N MET A 81 -5.71 -0.89 6.47
CA MET A 81 -5.50 0.16 7.46
C MET A 81 -6.59 0.18 8.54
N TYR A 82 -7.86 -0.06 8.16
CA TYR A 82 -8.93 -0.23 9.14
C TYR A 82 -8.71 -1.46 10.03
N GLU A 83 -8.30 -2.59 9.44
CA GLU A 83 -8.09 -3.85 10.18
C GLU A 83 -7.04 -3.70 11.30
N ILE A 84 -5.98 -2.93 11.06
CA ILE A 84 -4.94 -2.68 12.07
C ILE A 84 -5.24 -1.49 13.00
N GLY A 85 -6.38 -0.81 12.81
CA GLY A 85 -6.81 0.32 13.63
C GLY A 85 -6.26 1.69 13.20
N LEU A 86 -5.64 1.81 12.02
CA LEU A 86 -5.23 3.10 11.43
C LEU A 86 -6.39 3.76 10.68
N ASN A 87 -7.49 4.01 11.39
CA ASN A 87 -8.77 4.46 10.81
C ASN A 87 -8.66 5.74 9.97
N LYS A 88 -7.84 6.71 10.37
CA LYS A 88 -7.64 7.95 9.61
C LYS A 88 -6.99 7.70 8.25
N VAL A 89 -6.01 6.80 8.20
CA VAL A 89 -5.37 6.39 6.95
C VAL A 89 -6.34 5.57 6.10
N GLY A 90 -7.10 4.67 6.73
CA GLY A 90 -8.15 3.89 6.07
C GLY A 90 -9.21 4.77 5.40
N GLU A 91 -9.64 5.84 6.08
CA GLU A 91 -10.61 6.81 5.57
C GLU A 91 -10.02 7.65 4.42
N ALA A 92 -8.81 8.20 4.60
CA ALA A 92 -8.19 9.05 3.59
C ALA A 92 -7.84 8.30 2.29
N THR A 93 -7.59 6.99 2.39
CA THR A 93 -7.31 6.13 1.24
C THR A 93 -8.58 5.49 0.66
N GLN A 94 -9.75 5.75 1.27
CA GLN A 94 -11.02 5.25 0.79
C GLN A 94 -11.32 5.86 -0.58
N ASN A 95 -11.34 5.00 -1.61
CA ASN A 95 -11.44 5.40 -3.02
C ASN A 95 -10.20 6.12 -3.60
N ILE A 96 -8.99 5.89 -3.08
CA ILE A 96 -7.77 6.47 -3.66
C ILE A 96 -7.64 6.22 -5.18
N GLY A 97 -8.12 5.08 -5.69
CA GLY A 97 -8.14 4.81 -7.13
C GLY A 97 -9.01 5.77 -7.97
N LYS A 98 -9.91 6.54 -7.34
CA LYS A 98 -10.74 7.56 -8.02
C LYS A 98 -10.02 8.88 -8.27
N ILE A 99 -8.79 9.05 -7.79
CA ILE A 99 -7.96 10.19 -8.21
C ILE A 99 -7.61 10.09 -9.70
N PHE A 100 -7.68 8.90 -10.28
CA PHE A 100 -7.39 8.67 -11.68
C PHE A 100 -8.65 8.84 -12.56
N PRO A 101 -8.48 9.41 -13.77
CA PRO A 101 -9.58 9.70 -14.68
C PRO A 101 -10.06 8.48 -15.49
N VAL A 102 -9.42 7.32 -15.28
CA VAL A 102 -9.68 6.04 -15.93
C VAL A 102 -9.52 4.91 -14.91
N ASP A 103 -10.12 3.76 -15.18
CA ASP A 103 -9.96 2.57 -14.36
C ASP A 103 -8.54 2.02 -14.52
N ILE A 104 -7.73 2.13 -13.47
CA ILE A 104 -6.32 1.70 -13.47
C ILE A 104 -6.17 0.18 -13.34
N SER A 105 -7.21 -0.54 -12.90
CA SER A 105 -7.13 -1.99 -12.65
C SER A 105 -7.03 -2.83 -13.93
N VAL A 106 -7.41 -2.24 -15.06
CA VAL A 106 -7.38 -2.89 -16.39
C VAL A 106 -6.18 -2.49 -17.23
N LEU A 107 -5.31 -1.62 -16.71
CA LEU A 107 -4.18 -1.06 -17.45
C LEU A 107 -2.93 -1.94 -17.31
N SER A 108 -2.15 -2.03 -18.38
CA SER A 108 -0.77 -2.46 -18.27
C SER A 108 0.09 -1.41 -17.54
N SER A 109 1.23 -1.80 -16.98
CA SER A 109 2.15 -0.87 -16.30
C SER A 109 2.58 0.32 -17.19
N LYS A 110 2.70 0.09 -18.51
CA LYS A 110 3.02 1.16 -19.47
C LYS A 110 1.88 2.16 -19.65
N GLU A 111 0.64 1.68 -19.72
CA GLU A 111 -0.53 2.54 -19.81
C GLU A 111 -0.76 3.29 -18.51
N PHE A 112 -0.57 2.63 -17.37
CA PHE A 112 -0.65 3.27 -16.07
C PHE A 112 0.38 4.41 -15.93
N CYS A 113 1.63 4.19 -16.35
CA CYS A 113 2.65 5.26 -16.38
C CYS A 113 2.20 6.47 -17.22
N LYS A 114 1.51 6.25 -18.35
CA LYS A 114 0.93 7.34 -19.15
C LYS A 114 -0.17 8.09 -18.41
N VAL A 115 -1.00 7.40 -17.63
CA VAL A 115 -2.01 8.03 -16.77
C VAL A 115 -1.35 8.86 -15.68
N VAL A 116 -0.33 8.35 -15.00
CA VAL A 116 0.44 9.12 -13.99
C VAL A 116 1.05 10.38 -14.62
N ASN A 117 1.68 10.25 -15.79
CA ASN A 117 2.23 11.40 -16.51
C ASN A 117 1.16 12.45 -16.84
N PHE A 118 -0.04 12.01 -17.25
CA PHE A 118 -1.18 12.92 -17.43
C PHE A 118 -1.55 13.65 -16.15
N MET A 119 -1.64 12.93 -15.03
CA MET A 119 -1.94 13.51 -13.72
C MET A 119 -0.86 14.49 -13.25
N LYS A 120 0.37 14.38 -13.78
CA LYS A 120 1.46 15.36 -13.54
C LYS A 120 1.45 16.54 -14.52
N GLY A 121 0.41 16.68 -15.35
CA GLY A 121 0.31 17.74 -16.36
C GLY A 121 1.18 17.52 -17.60
N LEU A 122 1.72 16.31 -17.81
CA LEU A 122 2.53 15.99 -18.98
C LEU A 122 1.65 15.53 -20.15
N GLN A 123 2.12 15.77 -21.37
CA GLN A 123 1.46 15.25 -22.57
C GLN A 123 1.67 13.73 -22.67
N THR A 124 0.65 13.05 -23.19
CA THR A 124 0.63 11.59 -23.37
C THR A 124 -0.18 11.24 -24.62
N ASP A 125 0.12 10.08 -25.19
CA ASP A 125 -0.51 9.50 -26.37
C ASP A 125 -1.58 8.44 -26.03
N LEU A 126 -2.03 8.36 -24.77
CA LEU A 126 -3.07 7.41 -24.36
C LEU A 126 -4.46 7.90 -24.81
N GLU A 127 -5.06 7.20 -25.78
CA GLU A 127 -6.33 7.58 -26.42
C GLU A 127 -7.48 7.84 -25.41
N ALA A 128 -7.54 7.07 -24.32
CA ALA A 128 -8.56 7.22 -23.29
C ALA A 128 -8.57 8.61 -22.60
N LEU A 129 -7.46 9.35 -22.69
CA LEU A 129 -7.28 10.67 -22.08
C LEU A 129 -7.54 11.82 -23.05
N ASN A 130 -7.61 11.57 -24.37
CA ASN A 130 -7.82 12.60 -25.40
C ASN A 130 -9.16 13.36 -25.28
N LYS A 131 -10.08 12.84 -24.46
CA LYS A 131 -11.37 13.48 -24.17
C LYS A 131 -11.26 14.67 -23.21
N TYR A 132 -10.15 14.80 -22.49
CA TYR A 132 -9.94 15.88 -21.52
C TYR A 132 -9.18 17.05 -22.16
N SER A 133 -9.62 18.26 -21.87
CA SER A 133 -8.93 19.50 -22.22
C SER A 133 -7.74 19.76 -21.29
N GLU A 134 -6.83 20.66 -21.70
CA GLU A 134 -5.70 21.11 -20.87
C GLU A 134 -6.17 21.69 -19.51
N SER A 135 -7.27 22.45 -19.51
CA SER A 135 -7.83 23.01 -18.26
C SER A 135 -8.44 21.94 -17.35
N GLU A 136 -8.99 20.85 -17.91
CA GLU A 136 -9.43 19.71 -17.10
C GLU A 136 -8.24 18.93 -16.54
N GLN A 137 -7.19 18.74 -17.35
CA GLN A 137 -5.94 18.13 -16.89
C GLN A 137 -5.30 18.92 -15.75
N GLU A 138 -5.24 20.24 -15.85
CA GLU A 138 -4.69 21.11 -14.80
C GLU A 138 -5.41 20.91 -13.46
N LYS A 139 -6.76 20.92 -13.48
CA LYS A 139 -7.56 20.67 -12.26
C LYS A 139 -7.37 19.25 -11.71
N MET A 140 -7.26 18.25 -12.58
CA MET A 140 -6.98 16.88 -12.16
C MET A 140 -5.59 16.76 -11.53
N SER A 141 -4.61 17.46 -12.10
CA SER A 141 -3.24 17.54 -11.57
C SER A 141 -3.21 18.19 -10.19
N GLU A 142 -3.88 19.33 -10.00
CA GLU A 142 -4.03 19.95 -8.68
C GLU A 142 -4.65 18.99 -7.66
N GLN A 143 -5.76 18.32 -8.02
CA GLN A 143 -6.41 17.35 -7.13
C GLN A 143 -5.54 16.15 -6.80
N TYR A 144 -4.73 15.68 -7.75
CA TYR A 144 -3.79 14.58 -7.57
C TYR A 144 -2.73 14.92 -6.52
N PHE A 145 -2.04 16.06 -6.68
CA PHE A 145 -1.01 16.49 -5.73
C PHE A 145 -1.62 16.86 -4.37
N ASP A 146 -2.78 17.52 -4.33
CA ASP A 146 -3.48 17.82 -3.07
C ASP A 146 -3.86 16.56 -2.30
N THR A 147 -4.25 15.50 -3.00
CA THR A 147 -4.59 14.22 -2.35
C THR A 147 -3.35 13.57 -1.78
N ILE A 148 -2.26 13.49 -2.56
CA ILE A 148 -0.99 12.91 -2.10
C ILE A 148 -0.46 13.67 -0.89
N GLN A 149 -0.44 15.01 -0.94
CA GLN A 149 0.02 15.84 0.16
C GLN A 149 -0.80 15.61 1.44
N LYS A 150 -2.13 15.50 1.33
CA LYS A 150 -2.98 15.19 2.50
C LYS A 150 -2.66 13.83 3.10
N LEU A 151 -2.33 12.84 2.27
CA LEU A 151 -1.93 11.52 2.74
C LEU A 151 -0.57 11.59 3.46
N ASP A 152 0.40 12.30 2.90
CA ASP A 152 1.70 12.55 3.54
C ASP A 152 1.51 13.28 4.89
N ASP A 153 0.66 14.30 4.95
CA ASP A 153 0.37 15.04 6.18
C ASP A 153 -0.24 14.16 7.26
N ILE A 154 -1.13 13.22 6.89
CA ILE A 154 -1.76 12.28 7.84
C ILE A 154 -0.73 11.36 8.47
N VAL A 155 0.27 10.92 7.70
CA VAL A 155 1.23 9.90 8.14
C VAL A 155 2.53 10.48 8.67
N ALA A 156 2.80 11.77 8.43
CA ALA A 156 3.97 12.48 8.92
C ALA A 156 4.12 12.42 10.44
N GLU A 157 3.01 12.37 11.19
CA GLU A 157 3.01 12.24 12.65
C GLU A 157 3.04 10.78 13.14
N LEU A 158 2.93 9.81 12.23
CA LEU A 158 2.78 8.38 12.54
C LEU A 158 4.03 7.57 12.18
N TRP A 159 4.60 7.80 10.99
CA TRP A 159 5.55 6.87 10.37
C TRP A 159 6.93 7.48 10.15
N TYR A 160 7.06 8.81 10.20
CA TYR A 160 8.33 9.47 9.91
C TYR A 160 9.35 9.27 11.03
N TYR A 161 10.62 9.52 10.72
CA TYR A 161 11.73 9.31 11.65
C TYR A 161 11.49 9.99 13.00
N GLY A 162 11.67 9.24 14.09
CA GLY A 162 11.45 9.71 15.45
C GLY A 162 9.98 9.86 15.86
N CYS A 163 9.02 9.48 15.01
CA CYS A 163 7.62 9.39 15.43
C CYS A 163 7.44 8.33 16.52
N PRO A 164 6.44 8.50 17.40
CA PRO A 164 6.10 7.50 18.40
C PRO A 164 5.79 6.13 17.80
N ASP A 165 5.72 5.12 18.66
CA ASP A 165 5.26 3.78 18.28
C ASP A 165 6.12 3.08 17.20
N ASN A 166 7.44 3.21 17.37
CA ASN A 166 8.44 2.64 16.46
C ASN A 166 8.22 3.07 15.00
N GLU A 167 7.90 4.36 14.79
CA GLU A 167 7.77 4.95 13.45
C GLU A 167 6.79 4.17 12.57
N GLY A 168 5.64 3.81 13.14
CA GLY A 168 4.60 3.01 12.49
C GLY A 168 4.76 1.50 12.62
N TRP A 169 5.95 0.97 12.91
CA TRP A 169 6.15 -0.47 13.04
C TRP A 169 5.49 -1.05 14.30
N GLY A 170 5.27 -0.25 15.34
CA GLY A 170 4.63 -0.71 16.57
C GLY A 170 3.19 -1.20 16.36
N VAL A 171 2.42 -0.59 15.46
CA VAL A 171 1.08 -1.09 15.12
C VAL A 171 1.15 -2.41 14.35
N VAL A 172 2.16 -2.59 13.50
CA VAL A 172 2.41 -3.85 12.79
C VAL A 172 2.77 -4.97 13.76
N SER A 173 3.69 -4.71 14.69
CA SER A 173 4.08 -5.69 15.72
C SER A 173 2.90 -6.10 16.60
N ARG A 174 2.06 -5.15 17.03
CA ARG A 174 0.83 -5.48 17.79
C ARG A 174 -0.18 -6.27 16.98
N TYR A 175 -0.28 -6.03 15.67
CA TYR A 175 -1.10 -6.85 14.80
C TYR A 175 -0.54 -8.28 14.73
N LEU A 176 0.75 -8.45 14.48
CA LEU A 176 1.40 -9.77 14.47
C LEU A 176 1.22 -10.51 15.80
N GLU A 177 1.41 -9.83 16.94
CA GLU A 177 1.25 -10.43 18.27
C GLU A 177 -0.12 -11.10 18.46
N LYS A 178 -1.19 -10.48 17.95
CA LYS A 178 -2.55 -11.02 18.01
C LYS A 178 -2.76 -12.23 17.09
N HIS A 179 -1.96 -12.35 16.05
CA HIS A 179 -2.19 -13.23 14.90
C HIS A 179 -1.10 -14.29 14.70
N LEU A 180 -0.12 -14.40 15.61
CA LEU A 180 0.97 -15.38 15.52
C LEU A 180 0.49 -16.82 15.32
N GLN A 181 -0.65 -17.17 15.89
CA GLN A 181 -1.23 -18.53 15.83
C GLN A 181 -2.19 -18.72 14.66
N ASP A 182 -2.39 -17.71 13.82
CA ASP A 182 -3.19 -17.81 12.61
C ASP A 182 -2.38 -18.47 11.49
N ASN A 183 -3.11 -19.05 10.53
CA ASN A 183 -2.48 -19.72 9.40
C ASN A 183 -1.76 -18.69 8.54
N PHE A 184 -0.59 -19.06 8.03
CA PHE A 184 0.10 -18.29 6.99
C PHE A 184 -0.56 -18.51 5.63
N TRP A 185 -0.90 -19.76 5.29
CA TRP A 185 -1.59 -20.13 4.05
C TRP A 185 -3.12 -20.18 4.21
N LYS A 186 -3.85 -20.02 3.10
CA LYS A 186 -5.30 -20.32 3.02
C LYS A 186 -5.60 -21.81 3.15
#